data_AF-A0A6C2ULM5-F1
#
_entry.id   AF-A0A6C2ULM5-F1
#
_cell.length_a   1.000
_cell.length_b   1.000
_cell.length_c   1.000
_cell.angle_alpha   90.00
_cell.angle_beta   90.00
_cell.angle_gamma   90.00
#
_symmetry.space_group_name_H-M   'P 1'
#
loop_
_entity.id
_entity.type
_entity.pdbx_description
1 polymer ?
#
loop_
_entity_poly.entity_id
_entity_poly.type
_entity_poly.pdbx_seq_one_letter_code
_entity_poly.pdbx_strand_id
1 'polypeptide(L)'
;MAISPVEKEYNNNGAKRAIGIIVETSRIEERQAVHCCQRRGVELEPDEFARSQKAFQRPFCNYCFDEVFMDRRNFEMKVELQKKIRAKDGTWVQSDGERLIAENIRYRYDERFRILDGYAIRPDFYLPEFDVYIEYWGMTTADYKIGMLKKQKLYQQQGKRLISLYPEDKPRMKQVLVERLEQYR
;
A
#
# COMPACT_ATOMS: atom_id res chain seq x y z
N MET A 1 -21.13 -12.87 -5.04
CA MET A 1 -22.26 -13.81 -4.99
C MET A 1 -22.47 -14.36 -6.40
N ALA A 2 -22.25 -15.65 -6.60
CA ALA A 2 -22.36 -16.30 -7.91
C ALA A 2 -23.79 -16.81 -8.13
N ILE A 3 -24.72 -15.88 -8.37
CA ILE A 3 -26.08 -16.20 -8.80
C ILE A 3 -26.20 -15.59 -10.19
N SER A 4 -26.27 -16.44 -11.22
CA SER A 4 -26.53 -15.96 -12.58
C SER A 4 -28.04 -15.92 -12.77
N PRO A 5 -28.61 -14.75 -13.11
CA PRO A 5 -30.05 -14.62 -13.37
C PRO A 5 -30.49 -15.34 -14.65
N VAL A 6 -29.54 -15.76 -15.49
CA VAL A 6 -29.78 -16.46 -16.76
C VAL A 6 -29.82 -17.98 -16.59
N GLU A 7 -29.25 -18.48 -15.49
CA GLU A 7 -29.10 -19.92 -15.26
C GLU A 7 -30.34 -20.56 -14.63
N LYS A 8 -30.55 -21.84 -14.94
CA LYS A 8 -31.65 -22.61 -14.37
C LYS A 8 -31.48 -22.77 -12.85
N GLU A 9 -32.59 -22.82 -12.12
CA GLU A 9 -32.58 -22.85 -10.66
C GLU A 9 -31.77 -24.01 -10.08
N TYR A 10 -31.82 -25.20 -10.70
CA TYR A 10 -31.03 -26.34 -10.26
C TYR A 10 -29.51 -26.13 -10.39
N ASN A 11 -29.05 -25.41 -11.43
CA ASN A 11 -27.64 -25.05 -11.60
C ASN A 11 -27.20 -24.07 -10.50
N ASN A 12 -28.02 -23.05 -10.23
CA ASN A 12 -27.78 -22.09 -9.16
C ASN A 12 -27.75 -22.76 -7.77
N ASN A 13 -28.63 -23.74 -7.53
CA ASN A 13 -28.65 -24.51 -6.29
C ASN A 13 -27.45 -25.45 -6.17
N GLY A 14 -27.01 -26.07 -7.26
CA GLY A 14 -25.77 -26.85 -7.32
C GLY A 14 -24.54 -26.00 -7.01
N ALA A 15 -24.43 -24.83 -7.63
CA ALA A 15 -23.35 -23.87 -7.39
C ALA A 15 -23.32 -23.39 -5.92
N LYS A 16 -24.47 -23.06 -5.33
CA LYS A 16 -24.56 -22.69 -3.90
C LYS A 16 -24.05 -23.80 -2.98
N ARG A 17 -24.44 -25.06 -3.24
CA ARG A 17 -23.97 -26.22 -2.46
C ARG A 17 -22.47 -26.42 -2.60
N ALA A 18 -21.95 -26.35 -3.82
CA ALA A 18 -20.51 -26.48 -4.08
C ALA A 18 -19.71 -25.39 -3.37
N ILE A 19 -20.16 -24.13 -3.43
CA ILE A 19 -19.55 -23.02 -2.68
C ILE A 19 -19.61 -23.29 -1.18
N GLY A 20 -20.74 -23.76 -0.66
CA GLY A 20 -20.89 -24.10 0.76
C GLY A 20 -19.89 -25.16 1.21
N ILE A 21 -19.70 -26.22 0.42
CA ILE A 21 -18.71 -27.27 0.69
C ILE A 21 -17.30 -26.70 0.65
N ILE A 22 -16.92 -25.98 -0.42
CA ILE A 22 -15.58 -25.38 -0.55
C ILE A 22 -15.25 -24.49 0.63
N VAL A 23 -16.18 -23.60 1.02
CA VAL A 23 -15.99 -22.69 2.14
C VAL A 23 -15.79 -23.45 3.46
N GLU A 24 -16.56 -24.52 3.69
CA GLU A 24 -16.44 -25.30 4.91
C GLU A 24 -15.15 -26.15 4.93
N THR A 25 -14.77 -26.74 3.80
CA THR A 25 -13.49 -27.45 3.66
C THR A 25 -12.31 -26.51 3.91
N SER A 26 -12.28 -25.32 3.30
CA SER A 26 -11.21 -24.34 3.55
C SER A 26 -11.15 -23.89 5.01
N ARG A 27 -12.28 -23.76 5.70
CA ARG A 27 -12.30 -23.46 7.15
C ARG A 27 -11.73 -24.58 8.00
N ILE A 28 -12.01 -25.85 7.65
CA ILE A 28 -11.47 -27.01 8.35
C ILE A 28 -9.96 -27.09 8.13
N GLU A 29 -9.50 -26.88 6.89
CA GLU A 29 -8.09 -26.83 6.54
C GLU A 29 -7.36 -25.71 7.29
N GLU A 30 -7.90 -24.49 7.33
CA GLU A 30 -7.33 -23.37 8.09
C GLU A 30 -7.27 -23.66 9.61
N ARG A 31 -8.28 -24.34 10.17
CA ARG A 31 -8.26 -24.72 11.60
C ARG A 31 -7.26 -25.81 11.92
N GLN A 32 -6.95 -26.67 10.96
CA GLN A 32 -5.97 -27.76 11.11
C GLN A 32 -4.56 -27.34 10.70
N ALA A 33 -4.41 -26.19 10.03
CA ALA A 33 -3.13 -25.67 9.60
C ALA A 33 -2.31 -25.19 10.81
N VAL A 34 -1.15 -25.82 11.01
CA VAL A 34 -0.13 -25.29 11.92
C VAL A 34 0.51 -24.09 11.23
N HIS A 35 0.33 -22.92 11.81
CA HIS A 35 0.93 -21.69 11.32
C HIS A 35 2.22 -21.40 12.09
N CYS A 36 3.30 -21.08 11.39
CA CYS A 36 4.58 -20.73 12.01
C CYS A 36 4.89 -19.25 11.83
N CYS A 37 5.51 -18.65 12.84
CA CYS A 37 6.01 -17.28 12.81
C CYS A 37 7.05 -17.11 11.69
N GLN A 38 6.85 -16.11 10.82
CA GLN A 38 7.75 -15.89 9.69
C GLN A 38 9.18 -15.48 10.10
N ARG A 39 9.36 -14.84 11.26
CA ARG A 39 10.69 -14.38 11.73
C ARG A 39 11.44 -15.47 12.51
N ARG A 40 10.74 -16.14 13.42
CA ARG A 40 11.35 -17.05 14.41
C ARG A 40 11.04 -18.52 14.18
N GLY A 41 10.11 -18.85 13.28
CA GLY A 41 9.71 -20.23 12.98
C GLY A 41 8.88 -20.93 14.04
N VAL A 42 8.57 -20.26 15.16
CA VAL A 42 7.77 -20.83 16.26
C VAL A 42 6.33 -21.04 15.82
N GLU A 43 5.71 -22.15 16.25
CA GLU A 43 4.28 -22.39 16.06
C GLU A 43 3.45 -21.28 16.72
N LEU A 44 2.39 -20.85 16.04
CA LEU A 44 1.52 -19.78 16.47
C LEU A 44 0.24 -20.34 17.07
N GLU A 45 -0.18 -19.72 18.16
CA GLU A 45 -1.53 -19.90 18.66
C GLU A 45 -2.56 -19.29 17.69
N PRO A 46 -3.80 -19.82 17.62
CA PRO A 46 -4.81 -19.34 16.67
C PRO A 46 -5.12 -17.84 16.79
N ASP A 47 -5.06 -17.29 18.00
CA ASP A 47 -5.27 -15.88 18.29
C ASP A 47 -4.07 -15.01 17.84
N GLU A 48 -2.84 -15.47 18.03
CA GLU A 48 -1.63 -14.83 17.48
C GLU A 48 -1.69 -14.75 15.95
N PHE A 49 -2.03 -15.86 15.30
CA PHE A 49 -2.19 -15.93 13.86
C PHE A 49 -3.28 -14.96 13.38
N ALA A 50 -4.48 -15.02 13.95
CA ALA A 50 -5.60 -14.16 13.54
C ALA A 50 -5.27 -12.67 13.71
N ARG A 51 -4.64 -12.29 14.84
CA ARG A 51 -4.26 -10.90 15.10
C ARG A 51 -3.20 -10.42 14.11
N SER A 52 -2.16 -11.21 13.89
CA SER A 52 -1.08 -10.86 12.96
C SER A 52 -1.56 -10.81 11.51
N GLN A 53 -2.41 -11.74 11.11
CA GLN A 53 -3.01 -11.77 9.77
C GLN A 53 -3.89 -10.54 9.52
N LYS A 54 -4.68 -10.11 10.50
CA LYS A 54 -5.50 -8.90 10.40
C LYS A 54 -4.65 -7.63 10.27
N ALA A 55 -3.58 -7.52 11.04
CA ALA A 55 -2.75 -6.31 11.09
C ALA A 55 -1.75 -6.20 9.92
N PHE A 56 -1.14 -7.33 9.53
CA PHE A 56 0.02 -7.36 8.64
C PHE A 56 -0.11 -8.36 7.47
N GLN A 57 -1.17 -9.18 7.42
CA GLN A 57 -1.33 -10.28 6.45
C GLN A 57 -0.15 -11.26 6.44
N ARG A 58 0.52 -11.38 7.59
CA ARG A 58 1.72 -12.20 7.78
C ARG A 58 1.63 -12.88 9.15
N PRO A 59 2.14 -14.11 9.30
CA PRO A 59 2.13 -14.82 10.58
C PRO A 59 3.30 -14.34 11.48
N PHE A 60 2.99 -13.75 12.64
CA PHE A 60 3.95 -13.37 13.67
C PHE A 60 3.49 -13.83 15.05
N CYS A 61 4.43 -14.31 15.87
CA CYS A 61 4.19 -14.52 17.29
C CYS A 61 4.09 -13.19 18.03
N ASN A 62 3.59 -13.20 19.26
CA ASN A 62 3.39 -12.00 20.09
C ASN A 62 4.60 -11.06 20.10
N TYR A 63 5.79 -11.60 20.34
CA TYR A 63 7.01 -10.79 20.40
C TYR A 63 7.35 -10.11 19.06
N CYS A 64 7.31 -10.87 17.97
CA CYS A 64 7.59 -10.32 16.64
C CYS A 64 6.50 -9.34 16.18
N PHE A 65 5.25 -9.58 16.58
CA PHE A 65 4.15 -8.66 16.36
C PHE A 65 4.42 -7.31 17.03
N ASP A 66 4.79 -7.34 18.32
CA ASP A 66 5.05 -6.12 19.09
C ASP A 66 6.23 -5.33 18.53
N GLU A 67 7.33 -5.99 18.18
CA GLU A 67 8.47 -5.33 17.53
C GLU A 67 8.06 -4.64 16.22
N VAL A 68 7.44 -5.38 15.30
CA VAL A 68 7.01 -4.82 14.00
C VAL A 68 6.03 -3.68 14.18
N PHE A 69 5.11 -3.83 15.14
CA PHE A 69 4.12 -2.83 15.44
C PHE A 69 4.74 -1.55 16.02
N MET A 70 5.68 -1.68 16.95
CA MET A 70 6.42 -0.54 17.52
C MET A 70 7.29 0.14 16.48
N ASP A 71 8.02 -0.62 15.65
CA ASP A 71 8.83 -0.08 14.56
C ASP A 71 7.98 0.73 13.58
N ARG A 72 6.82 0.18 13.19
CA ARG A 72 5.87 0.89 12.33
C ARG A 72 5.40 2.17 12.99
N ARG A 73 4.96 2.13 14.25
CA ARG A 73 4.50 3.32 14.99
C ARG A 73 5.59 4.38 15.09
N ASN A 74 6.82 3.98 15.40
CA ASN A 74 7.97 4.87 15.49
C ASN A 74 8.29 5.51 14.14
N PHE A 75 8.19 4.76 13.05
CA PHE A 75 8.33 5.28 11.70
C PHE A 75 7.23 6.31 11.37
N GLU A 76 5.97 6.02 11.70
CA GLU A 76 4.87 6.98 11.49
C GLU A 76 5.09 8.29 12.25
N MET A 77 5.48 8.19 13.52
CA MET A 77 5.77 9.35 14.34
C MET A 77 6.91 10.19 13.73
N LYS A 78 8.00 9.54 13.28
CA LYS A 78 9.11 10.24 12.63
C LYS A 78 8.68 11.00 11.39
N VAL A 79 7.82 10.39 10.57
CA VAL A 79 7.33 11.03 9.35
C VAL A 79 6.44 12.22 9.68
N GLU A 80 5.53 12.08 10.63
CA GLU A 80 4.65 13.18 11.02
C GLU A 80 5.46 14.38 11.55
N LEU A 81 6.51 14.12 12.33
CA LEU A 81 7.45 15.15 12.81
C LEU A 81 8.26 15.82 11.68
N GLN A 82 8.41 15.17 10.53
CA GLN A 82 9.12 15.71 9.36
C GLN A 82 8.23 16.61 8.49
N LYS A 83 6.89 16.54 8.62
CA LYS A 83 5.94 17.39 7.90
C LYS A 83 5.93 18.82 8.45
N LYS A 84 6.95 19.59 8.11
CA LYS A 84 7.21 20.93 8.68
C LYS A 84 6.79 22.09 7.80
N ILE A 85 6.42 21.83 6.55
CA ILE A 85 6.15 22.87 5.56
C ILE A 85 4.64 22.86 5.25
N ARG A 86 3.99 24.02 5.32
CA ARG A 86 2.56 24.15 5.03
C ARG A 86 2.33 24.55 3.57
N ALA A 87 1.51 23.78 2.86
CA ALA A 87 1.04 24.10 1.51
C ALA A 87 -0.19 25.03 1.53
N LYS A 88 -0.55 25.62 0.39
CA LYS A 88 -1.64 26.60 0.26
C LYS A 88 -3.02 26.07 0.66
N ASP A 89 -3.26 24.78 0.43
CA ASP A 89 -4.49 24.07 0.80
C ASP A 89 -4.54 23.70 2.29
N GLY A 90 -3.47 23.97 3.04
CA GLY A 90 -3.35 23.71 4.46
C GLY A 90 -2.66 22.39 4.82
N THR A 91 -2.30 21.56 3.82
CA THR A 91 -1.60 20.28 4.04
C THR A 91 -0.17 20.51 4.52
N TRP A 92 0.30 19.70 5.48
CA TRP A 92 1.69 19.71 5.92
C TRP A 92 2.51 18.67 5.15
N VAL A 93 3.59 19.12 4.51
CA VAL A 93 4.47 18.32 3.64
C VAL A 93 5.92 18.30 4.16
N GLN A 94 6.71 17.33 3.69
CA GLN A 94 8.07 17.10 4.20
C GLN A 94 9.13 17.94 3.49
N SER A 95 8.85 18.40 2.26
CA SER A 95 9.83 19.11 1.45
C SER A 95 9.22 20.24 0.63
N ASP A 96 10.06 21.19 0.22
CA ASP A 96 9.64 22.29 -0.65
C ASP A 96 9.23 21.79 -2.06
N GLY A 97 9.81 20.67 -2.52
CA GLY A 97 9.39 20.03 -3.77
C GLY A 97 7.95 19.50 -3.69
N GLU A 98 7.61 18.82 -2.60
CA GLU A 98 6.23 18.39 -2.31
C GLU A 98 5.28 19.58 -2.20
N ARG A 99 5.70 20.67 -1.55
CA ARG A 99 4.87 21.89 -1.45
C ARG A 99 4.52 22.42 -2.83
N LEU A 100 5.49 22.50 -3.74
CA LEU A 100 5.24 22.94 -5.12
C LEU A 100 4.28 22.00 -5.87
N ILE A 101 4.36 20.68 -5.64
CA ILE A 101 3.41 19.73 -6.23
C ILE A 101 2.01 19.98 -5.69
N ALA A 102 1.86 20.03 -4.36
CA ALA A 102 0.59 20.25 -3.66
C ALA A 102 -0.15 21.52 -4.11
N GLU A 103 0.58 22.58 -4.45
CA GLU A 103 -0.01 23.84 -4.89
C GLU A 103 -0.59 23.81 -6.32
N ASN A 104 -0.32 22.79 -7.12
CA ASN A 104 -0.67 22.76 -8.55
C ASN A 104 -1.73 21.72 -8.94
N ILE A 105 -2.08 20.77 -8.07
CA ILE A 105 -2.97 19.65 -8.38
C ILE A 105 -3.91 19.32 -7.21
N ARG A 106 -4.99 18.58 -7.49
CA ARG A 106 -5.80 17.93 -6.43
C ARG A 106 -5.24 16.54 -6.16
N TYR A 107 -5.14 16.18 -4.89
CA TYR A 107 -4.47 14.95 -4.48
C TYR A 107 -5.02 14.41 -3.17
N ARG A 108 -4.61 13.17 -2.86
CA ARG A 108 -4.65 12.59 -1.52
C ARG A 108 -3.21 12.40 -1.05
N TYR A 109 -2.89 12.96 0.11
CA TYR A 109 -1.52 12.97 0.64
C TYR A 109 -1.25 11.75 1.50
N ASP A 110 -0.07 11.14 1.35
CA ASP A 110 0.45 10.10 2.26
C ASP A 110 -0.49 8.87 2.40
N GLU A 111 -1.37 8.63 1.41
CA GLU A 111 -2.38 7.57 1.43
C GLU A 111 -1.78 6.22 1.06
N ARG A 112 -1.69 5.31 2.04
CA ARG A 112 -1.11 3.99 1.83
C ARG A 112 -2.02 3.08 1.06
N PHE A 113 -1.42 2.28 0.18
CA PHE A 113 -2.08 1.13 -0.41
C PHE A 113 -1.30 -0.16 -0.10
N ARG A 114 -2.04 -1.26 0.03
CA ARG A 114 -1.47 -2.58 0.28
C ARG A 114 -1.09 -3.24 -1.04
N ILE A 115 0.00 -3.99 -1.02
CA ILE A 115 0.45 -4.82 -2.13
C ILE A 115 0.26 -6.31 -1.78
N LEU A 116 0.34 -7.17 -2.80
CA LEU A 116 0.03 -8.61 -2.70
C LEU A 116 0.82 -9.38 -1.60
N ASP A 117 1.96 -8.87 -1.13
CA ASP A 117 2.82 -9.51 -0.11
C ASP A 117 2.61 -8.99 1.32
N GLY A 118 1.49 -8.31 1.60
CA GLY A 118 1.18 -7.75 2.93
C GLY A 118 1.99 -6.50 3.30
N TYR A 119 2.87 -6.02 2.41
CA TYR A 119 3.51 -4.72 2.56
C TYR A 119 2.54 -3.59 2.20
N ALA A 120 2.78 -2.42 2.78
CA ALA A 120 2.09 -1.19 2.42
C ALA A 120 3.10 -0.22 1.82
N ILE A 121 2.76 0.32 0.65
CA ILE A 121 3.53 1.40 0.03
C ILE A 121 2.84 2.70 0.38
N ARG A 122 3.64 3.70 0.73
CA ARG A 122 3.18 5.04 1.05
C ARG A 122 3.66 6.02 -0.01
N PRO A 123 2.81 6.38 -0.98
CA PRO A 123 3.10 7.45 -1.94
C PRO A 123 3.16 8.81 -1.26
N ASP A 124 3.89 9.75 -1.85
CA ASP A 124 3.80 11.16 -1.44
C ASP A 124 2.41 11.71 -1.83
N PHE A 125 1.99 11.46 -3.08
CA PHE A 125 0.68 11.87 -3.58
C PHE A 125 -0.02 10.77 -4.38
N TYR A 126 -1.34 10.71 -4.25
CA TYR A 126 -2.22 9.92 -5.11
C TYR A 126 -3.27 10.82 -5.77
N LEU A 127 -3.49 10.65 -7.06
CA LEU A 127 -4.45 11.41 -7.87
C LEU A 127 -5.57 10.47 -8.33
N PRO A 128 -6.73 10.47 -7.64
CA PRO A 128 -7.83 9.57 -7.97
C PRO A 128 -8.40 9.77 -9.37
N GLU A 129 -8.31 11.00 -9.91
CA GLU A 129 -8.84 11.34 -11.24
C GLU A 129 -8.12 10.60 -12.37
N PHE A 130 -6.81 10.35 -12.22
CA PHE A 130 -5.97 9.72 -13.25
C PHE A 130 -5.54 8.29 -12.88
N ASP A 131 -5.87 7.85 -11.67
CA ASP A 131 -5.31 6.66 -11.00
C ASP A 131 -3.77 6.61 -11.07
N VAL A 132 -3.14 7.73 -10.69
CA VAL A 132 -1.69 7.95 -10.77
C VAL A 132 -1.11 8.29 -9.40
N TYR A 133 0.05 7.72 -9.11
CA TYR A 133 0.86 8.03 -7.94
C TYR A 133 2.00 8.97 -8.32
N ILE A 134 2.35 9.90 -7.44
CA ILE A 134 3.49 10.81 -7.62
C ILE A 134 4.45 10.67 -6.44
N GLU A 135 5.73 10.63 -6.75
CA GLU A 135 6.84 10.57 -5.79
C GLU A 135 7.85 11.68 -6.09
N TYR A 136 8.29 12.38 -5.05
CA TYR A 136 9.32 13.40 -5.16
C TYR A 136 10.66 12.89 -4.59
N TRP A 137 11.63 12.65 -5.47
CA TRP A 137 12.90 12.04 -5.13
C TRP A 137 13.96 13.07 -4.74
N GLY A 138 13.83 13.65 -3.56
CA GLY A 138 14.63 14.81 -3.13
C GLY A 138 16.08 14.57 -2.71
N MET A 139 16.52 13.31 -2.59
CA MET A 139 17.86 12.97 -2.06
C MET A 139 18.68 12.17 -3.07
N THR A 140 20.01 12.28 -3.00
CA THR A 140 20.94 11.64 -3.95
C THR A 140 21.87 10.60 -3.33
N THR A 141 21.75 10.34 -2.03
CA THR A 141 22.58 9.35 -1.30
C THR A 141 22.34 7.93 -1.83
N ALA A 142 23.37 7.07 -1.71
CA ALA A 142 23.32 5.70 -2.25
C ALA A 142 22.18 4.86 -1.65
N ASP A 143 22.04 4.88 -0.32
CA ASP A 143 20.96 4.16 0.39
C ASP A 143 19.57 4.64 -0.04
N TYR A 144 19.43 5.95 -0.25
CA TYR A 144 18.18 6.52 -0.73
C TYR A 144 17.86 6.08 -2.16
N LYS A 145 18.84 6.07 -3.05
CA LYS A 145 18.67 5.57 -4.43
C LYS A 145 18.29 4.10 -4.46
N ILE A 146 18.87 3.27 -3.58
CA ILE A 146 18.46 1.87 -3.43
C ILE A 146 16.99 1.78 -3.01
N GLY A 147 16.57 2.61 -2.04
CA GLY A 147 15.16 2.70 -1.62
C GLY A 147 14.21 3.14 -2.73
N MET A 148 14.59 4.18 -3.49
CA MET A 148 13.87 4.68 -4.65
C MET A 148 13.66 3.57 -5.69
N LEU A 149 14.73 2.89 -6.12
CA LEU A 149 14.67 1.83 -7.12
C LEU A 149 13.80 0.66 -6.66
N LYS A 150 13.88 0.28 -5.37
CA LYS A 150 12.98 -0.72 -4.78
C LYS A 150 11.53 -0.28 -4.90
N LYS A 151 11.20 0.96 -4.53
CA LYS A 151 9.84 1.49 -4.56
C LYS A 151 9.29 1.56 -5.99
N GLN A 152 10.10 2.04 -6.95
CA GLN A 152 9.75 2.04 -8.38
C GLN A 152 9.44 0.63 -8.91
N LYS A 153 10.28 -0.36 -8.56
CA LYS A 153 10.04 -1.76 -8.93
C LYS A 153 8.73 -2.29 -8.35
N LEU A 154 8.40 -1.93 -7.11
CA LEU A 154 7.15 -2.33 -6.50
C LEU A 154 5.93 -1.74 -7.21
N TYR A 155 5.95 -0.45 -7.58
CA TYR A 155 4.88 0.15 -8.37
C TYR A 155 4.68 -0.59 -9.71
N GLN A 156 5.80 -0.89 -10.40
CA GLN A 156 5.77 -1.63 -11.66
C GLN A 156 5.18 -3.04 -11.50
N GLN A 157 5.61 -3.78 -10.48
CA GLN A 157 5.09 -5.14 -10.21
C GLN A 157 3.60 -5.16 -9.89
N GLN A 158 3.08 -4.10 -9.29
CA GLN A 158 1.65 -3.96 -8.96
C GLN A 158 0.84 -3.32 -10.11
N GLY A 159 1.46 -3.05 -11.26
CA GLY A 159 0.79 -2.42 -12.40
C GLY A 159 0.29 -0.99 -12.11
N LYS A 160 0.91 -0.30 -11.15
CA LYS A 160 0.51 1.04 -10.73
C LYS A 160 1.24 2.11 -11.55
N ARG A 161 0.52 3.15 -11.95
CA ARG A 161 1.07 4.29 -12.70
C ARG A 161 1.82 5.21 -11.76
N LEU A 162 3.08 5.52 -12.09
CA LEU A 162 3.97 6.31 -11.26
C LEU A 162 4.58 7.47 -12.04
N ILE A 163 4.44 8.69 -11.52
CA ILE A 163 5.22 9.85 -11.95
C ILE A 163 6.32 10.08 -10.92
N SER A 164 7.57 10.00 -11.38
CA SER A 164 8.75 10.32 -10.59
C SER A 164 9.19 11.74 -10.88
N LEU A 165 9.30 12.57 -9.85
CA LEU A 165 9.78 13.95 -9.93
C LEU A 165 11.08 14.10 -9.16
N TYR A 166 11.95 14.98 -9.65
CA TYR A 166 13.29 15.16 -9.13
C TYR A 166 13.59 16.65 -8.84
N PRO A 167 14.67 16.96 -8.09
CA PRO A 167 15.06 18.35 -7.82
C PRO A 167 15.24 19.20 -9.08
N GLU A 168 15.66 18.59 -10.19
CA GLU A 168 15.85 19.24 -11.49
C GLU A 168 14.52 19.73 -12.10
N ASP A 169 13.40 19.10 -11.74
CA ASP A 169 12.07 19.48 -12.21
C ASP A 169 11.51 20.71 -11.46
N LYS A 170 12.06 21.05 -10.28
CA LYS A 170 11.54 22.13 -9.41
C LYS A 170 11.32 23.47 -10.11
N PRO A 171 12.25 24.00 -10.93
CA PRO A 171 12.07 25.29 -11.59
C PRO A 171 10.87 25.31 -12.54
N ARG A 172 10.48 24.15 -13.08
CA ARG A 172 9.40 23.99 -14.05
C ARG A 172 8.29 23.06 -13.55
N MET A 173 8.13 22.91 -12.23
CA MET A 173 7.27 21.89 -11.60
C MET A 173 5.86 21.85 -12.19
N LYS A 174 5.23 23.01 -12.36
CA LYS A 174 3.88 23.12 -12.93
C LYS A 174 3.81 22.58 -14.37
N GLN A 175 4.77 22.94 -15.20
CA GLN A 175 4.81 22.52 -16.61
C GLN A 175 5.05 21.00 -16.70
N VAL A 176 6.04 20.50 -15.96
CA VAL A 176 6.37 19.06 -15.94
C VAL A 176 5.17 18.24 -15.45
N LEU A 177 4.46 18.68 -14.41
CA LEU A 177 3.26 18.00 -13.93
C LEU A 177 2.18 17.91 -15.01
N VAL A 178 1.88 19.02 -15.70
CA VAL A 178 0.88 19.03 -16.77
C VAL A 178 1.28 18.09 -17.92
N GLU A 179 2.51 18.22 -18.42
CA GLU A 179 3.03 17.38 -19.52
C GLU A 179 3.00 15.88 -19.17
N ARG A 180 3.31 15.52 -17.92
CA ARG A 180 3.27 14.12 -17.45
C ARG A 180 1.85 13.62 -17.27
N LEU A 181 0.93 14.46 -16.79
CA LEU A 181 -0.46 14.08 -16.56
C LEU A 181 -1.26 13.96 -17.86
N GLU A 182 -0.92 14.72 -18.89
CA GLU A 182 -1.54 14.59 -20.22
C GLU A 182 -1.39 13.20 -20.84
N GLN A 183 -0.36 12.43 -20.45
CA GLN A 183 -0.16 11.05 -20.90
C GLN A 183 -1.20 10.07 -20.34
N TYR A 184 -1.99 10.50 -19.35
CA TYR A 184 -2.97 9.68 -18.64
C TYR A 184 -4.41 10.19 -18.82
N ARG A 185 -4.61 11.23 -19.63
CA ARG A 185 -5.93 11.65 -20.12
C ARG A 185 -6.40 10.74 -21.25
#